data_AF-A0A093NSG4-F1
#
_entry.id   AF-A0A093NSG4-F1
#
_cell.length_a   1.000
_cell.length_b   1.000
_cell.length_c   1.000
_cell.angle_alpha   90.00
_cell.angle_beta   90.00
_cell.angle_gamma   90.00
#
_symmetry.space_group_name_H-M   'P 1'
#
loop_
_entity.id
_entity.type
_entity.pdbx_description
1 polymer ?
#
loop_
_entity_poly.entity_id
_entity_poly.type
_entity_poly.pdbx_seq_one_letter_code
_entity_poly.pdbx_strand_id
1 'polypeptide(L)'
;KAKRVRTIFTSDQLARLEKEFARQQYMVGTERCLLASSLHLTEEQVKVWFQNRRIKWRKQSLEQQQAKLAKMGLAAPQRSPDSQSHHGEED
;
A
#
# COMPACT_ATOMS: atom_id res chain seq x y z
N LYS A 1 10.20 11.87 -21.88
CA LYS A 1 9.13 11.00 -21.30
C LYS A 1 8.13 11.91 -20.60
N ALA A 2 6.90 12.03 -21.10
CA ALA A 2 5.89 12.93 -20.53
C ALA A 2 5.53 12.51 -19.10
N LYS A 3 5.41 13.49 -18.18
CA LYS A 3 4.93 13.25 -16.81
C LYS A 3 3.50 12.73 -16.92
N ARG A 4 3.23 11.51 -16.44
CA ARG A 4 1.85 11.00 -16.41
C ARG A 4 1.02 11.94 -15.56
N VAL A 5 -0.03 12.51 -16.13
CA VAL A 5 -0.98 13.34 -15.40
C VAL A 5 -1.64 12.46 -14.34
N ARG A 6 -1.61 12.94 -13.09
CA ARG A 6 -2.22 12.23 -11.97
C ARG A 6 -3.74 12.31 -12.12
N THR A 7 -4.38 11.15 -12.26
CA THR A 7 -5.84 11.06 -12.25
C THR A 7 -6.35 11.16 -10.81
N ILE A 8 -7.37 11.99 -10.60
CA ILE A 8 -8.18 12.02 -9.37
C ILE A 8 -9.46 11.25 -9.66
N PHE A 9 -9.78 10.24 -8.85
CA PHE A 9 -11.04 9.50 -8.97
C PHE A 9 -12.14 10.19 -8.17
N THR A 10 -13.37 10.14 -8.66
CA THR A 10 -14.54 10.63 -7.93
C THR A 10 -14.88 9.70 -6.76
N SER A 11 -15.68 10.19 -5.81
CA SER A 11 -16.15 9.37 -4.68
C SER A 11 -16.92 8.12 -5.15
N ASP A 12 -17.74 8.24 -6.18
CA ASP A 12 -18.50 7.11 -6.74
C ASP A 12 -17.58 6.07 -7.38
N GLN A 13 -16.60 6.52 -8.17
CA GLN A 13 -15.59 5.64 -8.77
C GLN A 13 -14.82 4.86 -7.70
N LEU A 14 -14.39 5.55 -6.63
CA LEU A 14 -13.71 4.91 -5.51
C LEU A 14 -14.60 3.88 -4.81
N ALA A 15 -15.86 4.22 -4.53
CA ALA A 15 -16.80 3.32 -3.88
C ALA A 15 -17.01 2.03 -4.68
N ARG A 16 -17.17 2.14 -6.02
CA ARG A 16 -17.28 0.97 -6.89
C ARG A 16 -16.00 0.14 -6.97
N LEU A 17 -14.84 0.79 -7.07
CA LEU A 17 -13.54 0.11 -7.07
C LEU A 17 -13.30 -0.64 -5.76
N GLU A 18 -13.65 -0.06 -4.62
CA GLU A 18 -13.56 -0.71 -3.31
C GLU A 18 -14.53 -1.87 -3.15
N LYS A 19 -15.77 -1.70 -3.60
CA LYS A 19 -16.76 -2.79 -3.61
C LYS A 19 -16.25 -3.99 -4.39
N GLU A 20 -15.67 -3.77 -5.58
CA GLU A 20 -15.15 -4.87 -6.39
C GLU A 20 -13.87 -5.46 -5.80
N PHE A 21 -13.01 -4.64 -5.19
CA PHE A 21 -11.83 -5.13 -4.48
C PHE A 21 -12.18 -6.06 -3.31
N ALA A 22 -13.27 -5.76 -2.59
CA ALA A 22 -13.76 -6.62 -1.51
C ALA A 22 -14.22 -7.99 -2.02
N ARG A 23 -14.75 -8.05 -3.25
CA ARG A 23 -15.12 -9.31 -3.92
C ARG A 23 -13.91 -10.04 -4.49
N GLN A 24 -12.99 -9.32 -5.13
CA GLN A 24 -11.83 -9.89 -5.81
C GLN A 24 -10.63 -8.92 -5.78
N GLN A 25 -9.53 -9.33 -5.15
CA GLN A 25 -8.33 -8.48 -4.98
C GLN A 25 -7.47 -8.33 -6.26
N TYR A 26 -7.77 -9.11 -7.31
CA TYR A 26 -7.01 -9.17 -8.56
C TYR A 26 -7.94 -9.05 -9.77
N MET A 27 -8.00 -7.90 -10.42
CA MET A 27 -8.76 -7.74 -11.67
C MET A 27 -7.95 -8.20 -12.89
N VAL A 28 -8.56 -9.05 -13.73
CA VAL A 28 -7.93 -9.69 -14.90
C VAL A 28 -8.84 -9.62 -16.12
N GLY A 29 -8.23 -9.54 -17.31
CA GLY A 29 -8.88 -9.65 -18.62
C GLY A 29 -10.22 -8.92 -18.70
N THR A 30 -11.28 -9.68 -18.92
CA THR A 30 -12.65 -9.21 -19.17
C THR A 30 -13.23 -8.38 -18.02
N GLU A 31 -13.10 -8.84 -16.76
CA GLU A 31 -13.66 -8.11 -15.60
C GLU A 31 -13.07 -6.70 -15.49
N ARG A 32 -11.78 -6.55 -15.84
CA ARG A 32 -11.11 -5.25 -15.86
C ARG A 32 -11.69 -4.34 -16.95
N CYS A 33 -11.87 -4.86 -18.16
CA CYS A 33 -12.47 -4.10 -19.26
C CYS A 33 -13.88 -3.62 -18.91
N LEU A 34 -14.71 -4.51 -18.34
CA LEU A 34 -16.09 -4.19 -17.96
C LEU A 34 -16.14 -3.10 -16.88
N LEU A 35 -15.31 -3.23 -15.83
CA LEU A 35 -15.25 -2.25 -14.76
C LEU A 35 -14.75 -0.89 -15.25
N ALA A 36 -13.70 -0.89 -16.09
CA ALA A 36 -13.16 0.32 -16.69
C ALA A 36 -14.21 1.08 -17.52
N SER A 37 -14.93 0.36 -18.39
CA SER A 37 -16.03 0.93 -19.19
C SER A 37 -17.14 1.49 -18.32
N SER A 38 -17.54 0.77 -17.26
CA SER A 38 -18.61 1.21 -16.35
C SER A 38 -18.28 2.46 -15.55
N LEU A 39 -16.98 2.72 -15.32
CA LEU A 39 -16.48 3.83 -14.52
C LEU A 39 -15.93 4.99 -15.35
N HIS A 40 -15.98 4.87 -16.68
CA HIS A 40 -15.32 5.78 -17.63
C HIS A 40 -13.82 5.96 -17.33
N LEU A 41 -13.16 4.85 -17.01
CA LEU A 41 -11.72 4.77 -16.77
C LEU A 41 -11.06 3.89 -17.84
N THR A 42 -9.73 3.97 -17.92
CA THR A 42 -8.93 3.05 -18.74
C THR A 42 -8.58 1.79 -17.95
N GLU A 43 -8.38 0.67 -18.64
CA GLU A 43 -7.90 -0.57 -18.02
C GLU A 43 -6.61 -0.37 -17.23
N GLU A 44 -5.69 0.48 -17.72
CA GLU A 44 -4.44 0.78 -17.03
C GLU A 44 -4.69 1.50 -15.70
N GLN A 45 -5.64 2.44 -15.64
CA GLN A 45 -6.01 3.12 -14.40
C GLN A 45 -6.60 2.16 -13.38
N VAL A 46 -7.51 1.27 -13.81
CA VAL A 46 -8.06 0.21 -12.94
C VAL A 46 -6.92 -0.71 -12.48
N LYS A 47 -6.03 -1.14 -13.37
CA LYS A 47 -4.86 -1.97 -13.03
C LYS A 47 -3.98 -1.32 -11.98
N VAL A 48 -3.66 -0.04 -12.13
CA VAL A 48 -2.82 0.72 -11.19
C VAL A 48 -3.54 0.90 -9.85
N TRP A 49 -4.84 1.21 -9.88
CA TRP A 49 -5.62 1.35 -8.65
C TRP A 49 -5.64 0.04 -7.85
N PHE A 50 -5.90 -1.10 -8.50
CA PHE A 50 -5.91 -2.41 -7.82
C PHE A 50 -4.53 -2.78 -7.27
N GLN A 51 -3.44 -2.47 -8.00
CA GLN A 51 -2.08 -2.64 -7.49
C GLN A 51 -1.85 -1.80 -6.22
N ASN A 52 -2.14 -0.50 -6.28
CA ASN A 52 -1.99 0.40 -5.14
C ASN A 52 -2.86 -0.03 -3.94
N ARG A 53 -4.08 -0.51 -4.22
CA ARG A 53 -5.00 -0.98 -3.19
C ARG A 53 -4.47 -2.22 -2.47
N ARG A 54 -3.87 -3.17 -3.19
CA ARG A 54 -3.18 -4.34 -2.58
C ARG A 54 -1.99 -3.94 -1.72
N ILE A 55 -1.20 -2.96 -2.15
CA ILE A 55 -0.07 -2.44 -1.36
C ILE A 55 -0.58 -1.85 -0.05
N LYS A 56 -1.60 -1.00 -0.11
CA LYS A 56 -2.24 -0.42 1.08
C LYS A 56 -2.79 -1.51 2.01
N TRP A 57 -3.49 -2.50 1.45
CA TRP A 57 -4.07 -3.61 2.21
C TRP A 57 -3.00 -4.43 2.95
N ARG A 58 -1.90 -4.81 2.26
CA ARG A 58 -0.77 -5.50 2.90
C ARG A 58 -0.11 -4.65 3.98
N LYS A 59 0.09 -3.35 3.74
CA LYS A 59 0.67 -2.44 4.72
C LYS A 59 -0.19 -2.36 5.99
N GLN A 60 -1.51 -2.25 5.83
CA GLN A 60 -2.45 -2.25 6.96
C GLN A 60 -2.39 -3.56 7.76
N SER A 61 -2.27 -4.70 7.10
CA SER A 61 -2.11 -5.99 7.78
C SER A 61 -0.80 -6.07 8.58
N LEU A 62 0.31 -5.56 8.02
CA LEU A 62 1.61 -5.56 8.70
C LEU A 62 1.62 -4.61 9.91
N GLU A 63 1.04 -3.42 9.75
CA GLU A 63 0.93 -2.43 10.83
C GLU A 63 0.04 -2.94 11.97
N GLN A 64 -1.06 -3.62 11.64
CA GLN A 64 -1.89 -4.32 12.64
C GLN A 64 -1.12 -5.42 13.36
N GLN A 65 -0.28 -6.18 12.65
CA GLN A 65 0.54 -7.21 13.26
C GLN A 65 1.63 -6.63 14.19
N GLN A 66 2.30 -5.56 13.76
CA GLN A 66 3.27 -4.83 14.60
C GLN A 66 2.61 -4.22 15.83
N ALA A 67 1.44 -3.61 15.67
CA ALA A 67 0.66 -3.08 16.80
C ALA A 67 0.26 -4.17 17.79
N LYS A 68 -0.09 -5.37 17.31
CA LYS A 68 -0.41 -6.53 18.15
C LYS A 68 0.82 -7.04 18.92
N LEU A 69 1.98 -7.11 18.27
CA LEU A 69 3.24 -7.51 18.92
C LEU A 69 3.70 -6.49 19.96
N ALA A 70 3.54 -5.19 19.68
CA ALA A 70 3.82 -4.11 20.64
C ALA A 70 2.89 -4.20 21.86
N LYS A 71 1.59 -4.45 21.66
CA LYS A 71 0.63 -4.65 22.76
C LYS A 71 0.93 -5.88 23.62
N MET A 72 1.57 -6.91 23.05
CA MET A 72 1.99 -8.11 23.79
C MET A 72 3.38 -7.97 24.43
N GLY A 73 4.02 -6.80 24.37
CA GLY A 73 5.36 -6.60 24.96
C GLY A 73 6.48 -7.35 24.26
N LEU A 74 6.22 -7.91 23.07
CA LEU A 74 7.18 -8.68 22.26
C LEU A 74 7.88 -7.83 21.19
N ALA A 75 7.59 -6.53 21.14
CA ALA A 75 8.28 -5.62 20.23
C ALA A 75 9.75 -5.51 20.66
N ALA A 76 10.63 -6.14 19.89
CA ALA A 76 12.07 -6.09 20.10
C ALA A 76 12.55 -4.64 20.17
N PRO A 77 13.47 -4.29 21.10
CA PRO A 77 14.05 -2.96 21.12
C PRO A 77 14.83 -2.79 19.82
N GLN A 78 14.50 -1.74 19.06
CA GLN A 78 15.38 -1.27 17.99
C GLN A 78 16.73 -0.97 18.63
N ARG A 79 17.73 -1.78 18.30
CA ARG A 79 19.12 -1.54 18.68
C ARG A 79 19.55 -0.26 17.96
N SER A 80 19.67 0.83 18.72
CA SER A 80 20.35 2.03 18.26
C SER A 80 21.79 1.65 17.90
N PRO A 81 22.30 1.92 16.69
CA PRO A 81 23.72 2.05 16.49
C PRO A 81 24.14 3.45 16.98
N ASP A 82 25.37 3.55 17.49
CA ASP A 82 26.07 4.79 17.86
C ASP A 82 25.78 5.27 19.31
N SER A 83 26.75 5.43 20.23
CA SER A 83 28.17 5.72 20.05
C SER A 83 29.00 5.11 21.18
N GLN A 84 30.06 4.36 20.86
CA GLN A 84 31.17 4.10 21.79
C GLN A 84 32.47 4.03 20.99
N SER A 85 32.97 5.20 20.60
CA SER A 85 34.37 5.37 20.19
C SER A 85 35.08 6.06 21.34
N HIS A 86 35.53 5.24 22.30
CA HIS A 86 36.47 5.66 23.33
C HIS A 86 37.88 5.39 22.80
N HIS A 87 38.54 6.43 22.31
CA HIS A 87 39.98 6.45 22.09
C HIS A 87 40.47 7.82 22.57
N GLY A 88 41.01 7.82 23.79
CA GLY A 88 41.80 8.91 24.34
C GLY A 88 43.05 8.28 24.92
N GLU A 89 44.20 8.72 24.39
CA GLU A 89 45.56 8.33 24.78
C GLU A 89 45.79 8.32 26.30
N GLU A 90 46.53 7.32 26.78
CA GLU A 90 47.31 7.38 28.02
C GLU A 90 48.78 7.11 27.68
N ASP A 91 49.62 8.08 28.09
CA ASP A 91 51.09 8.15 28.29
C ASP A 91 52.05 7.35 27.39
#